data_AF-A0A7X2IU95-F1
#
_entry.id   AF-A0A7X2IU95-F1
#
_cell.length_a   1.000
_cell.length_b   1.000
_cell.length_c   1.000
_cell.angle_alpha   90.00
_cell.angle_beta   90.00
_cell.angle_gamma   90.00
#
_symmetry.space_group_name_H-M   'P 1'
#
loop_
_entity.id
_entity.type
_entity.pdbx_description
1 polymer ?
#
loop_
_entity_poly.entity_id
_entity_poly.type
_entity_poly.pdbx_seq_one_letter_code
_entity_poly.pdbx_strand_id
1 'polypeptide(L)'
;MNKQAYLDALQKALAGLPPETVARTMAYYEQRFIDGMVAGRSEEEIAEELGEPRKIAMTLRANVHMDAYQQTKSPMNWARMAVSFIGLAVFNLFMVVPAMVFASLLTAVYACAFAFYLSGVAITASGLAGTNELVLDGPLREFVHFGDDERGTQTRVSIGQTGIEVFQDRDRSRSGHDDDAGGDEDDERETASERIIEKAERVANGSVKISTELDSESRVTQAAFGMAMVILGIMLCLLSLVVTKYTIAGIKRYIQMNFSLLRGR
;
A
#
# COMPACT_ATOMS: atom_id res chain seq x y z
N MET A 1 -49.26 39.62 51.92
CA MET A 1 -49.95 38.29 51.85
C MET A 1 -49.94 37.73 53.26
N ASN A 2 -50.99 37.05 53.73
CA ASN A 2 -50.94 36.39 55.04
C ASN A 2 -50.12 35.08 54.97
N LYS A 3 -49.72 34.55 56.13
CA LYS A 3 -48.88 33.35 56.24
C LYS A 3 -49.48 32.14 55.52
N GLN A 4 -50.78 31.88 55.72
CA GLN A 4 -51.47 30.74 55.12
C GLN A 4 -51.48 30.82 53.59
N ALA A 5 -51.81 31.98 53.02
CA ALA A 5 -51.83 32.17 51.58
C ALA A 5 -50.43 32.00 50.95
N TYR A 6 -49.37 32.43 51.66
CA TYR A 6 -48.00 32.24 51.20
C TYR A 6 -47.60 30.76 51.17
N LEU A 7 -47.85 30.03 52.26
CA LEU A 7 -47.50 28.61 52.38
C LEU A 7 -48.30 27.75 51.37
N ASP A 8 -49.58 28.04 51.15
CA ASP A 8 -50.39 27.36 50.13
C ASP A 8 -49.86 27.62 48.72
N ALA A 9 -49.45 28.86 48.42
CA ALA A 9 -48.86 29.20 47.13
C ALA A 9 -47.50 28.52 46.92
N LEU A 10 -46.69 28.41 47.98
CA LEU A 10 -45.40 27.70 47.95
C LEU A 10 -45.60 26.20 47.75
N GLN A 11 -46.52 25.56 48.48
CA GLN A 11 -46.83 24.15 48.33
C GLN A 11 -47.28 23.81 46.90
N LYS A 12 -48.17 24.63 46.32
CA LYS A 12 -48.61 24.48 44.92
C LYS A 12 -47.45 24.68 43.93
N ALA A 13 -46.57 25.64 44.19
CA ALA A 13 -45.41 25.89 43.32
C ALA A 13 -44.37 24.75 43.38
N LEU A 14 -44.22 24.11 44.54
CA LEU A 14 -43.32 22.97 44.75
C LEU A 14 -43.89 21.63 44.24
N ALA A 15 -45.14 21.60 43.75
CA ALA A 15 -45.76 20.39 43.23
C ALA A 15 -44.96 19.82 42.04
N GLY A 16 -44.55 18.55 42.15
CA GLY A 16 -43.73 17.85 41.16
C GLY A 16 -42.23 17.75 41.49
N LEU A 17 -41.79 18.29 42.64
CA LEU A 17 -40.46 18.03 43.21
C LEU A 17 -40.47 16.79 44.12
N PRO A 18 -39.29 16.22 44.45
CA PRO A 18 -39.19 15.08 45.35
C PRO A 18 -39.86 15.36 46.71
N PRO A 19 -40.67 14.44 47.26
CA PRO A 19 -41.50 14.70 48.44
C PRO A 19 -40.70 15.11 49.68
N GLU A 20 -39.50 14.55 49.85
CA GLU A 20 -38.58 14.91 50.92
C GLU A 20 -38.10 16.38 50.82
N THR A 21 -37.83 16.84 49.61
CA THR A 21 -37.39 18.22 49.35
C THR A 21 -38.53 19.21 49.59
N VAL A 22 -39.77 18.85 49.22
CA VAL A 22 -40.96 19.65 49.50
C VAL A 22 -41.18 19.79 51.01
N ALA A 23 -41.16 18.69 51.76
CA ALA A 23 -41.37 18.71 53.21
C ALA A 23 -40.31 19.56 53.93
N ARG A 24 -39.03 19.40 53.58
CA ARG A 24 -37.92 20.18 54.15
C ARG A 24 -38.06 21.68 53.85
N THR A 25 -38.45 22.03 52.62
CA THR A 25 -38.62 23.43 52.22
C THR A 25 -39.81 24.06 52.94
N MET A 26 -40.94 23.37 53.03
CA MET A 26 -42.12 23.86 53.75
C MET A 26 -41.82 24.12 55.23
N ALA A 27 -41.16 23.18 55.91
CA ALA A 27 -40.78 23.33 57.32
C ALA A 27 -39.87 24.54 57.56
N TYR A 28 -38.91 24.78 56.65
CA TYR A 28 -38.00 25.93 56.74
C TYR A 28 -38.74 27.27 56.66
N TYR A 29 -39.63 27.44 55.67
CA TYR A 29 -40.38 28.68 55.51
C TYR A 29 -41.43 28.86 56.62
N GLU A 30 -42.05 27.78 57.10
CA GLU A 30 -42.95 27.85 58.24
C GLU A 30 -42.25 28.35 59.51
N GLN A 31 -41.05 27.84 59.80
CA GLN A 31 -40.23 28.30 60.92
C GLN A 31 -39.87 29.78 60.77
N ARG A 32 -39.50 30.22 59.56
CA ARG A 32 -39.13 31.61 59.28
C ARG A 32 -40.29 32.59 59.53
N PHE A 33 -41.52 32.19 59.23
CA PHE A 33 -42.72 32.97 59.60
C PHE A 33 -42.93 33.01 61.13
N ILE A 34 -42.73 31.89 61.83
CA ILE A 34 -42.86 31.84 63.30
C ILE A 34 -41.85 32.80 63.94
N ASP A 35 -40.58 32.74 63.53
CA ASP A 35 -39.52 33.59 64.08
C ASP A 35 -39.79 35.08 63.83
N GLY A 36 -40.29 35.44 62.64
CA GLY A 36 -40.65 36.82 62.31
C GLY A 36 -41.83 37.35 63.12
N MET A 37 -42.84 36.52 63.37
CA MET A 37 -43.98 36.89 64.23
C MET A 37 -43.55 37.06 65.69
N VAL A 38 -42.66 36.19 66.19
CA VAL A 38 -42.09 36.31 67.55
C VAL A 38 -41.27 37.58 67.69
N ALA A 39 -40.60 38.04 66.62
CA ALA A 39 -39.89 39.30 66.57
C ALA A 39 -40.81 40.54 66.46
N GLY A 40 -42.14 40.37 66.47
CA GLY A 40 -43.12 41.45 66.43
C GLY A 40 -43.37 42.03 65.03
N ARG A 41 -42.94 41.35 63.97
CA ARG A 41 -43.19 41.77 62.58
C ARG A 41 -44.54 41.26 62.09
N SER A 42 -45.16 42.01 61.18
CA SER A 42 -46.43 41.61 60.57
C SER A 42 -46.23 40.47 59.57
N GLU A 43 -47.27 39.65 59.37
CA GLU A 43 -47.21 38.55 58.39
C GLU A 43 -46.99 39.07 56.96
N GLU A 44 -47.55 40.23 56.63
CA GLU A 44 -47.36 40.81 55.30
C GLU A 44 -45.91 41.23 55.04
N GLU A 45 -45.26 41.83 56.03
CA GLU A 45 -43.87 42.28 55.92
C GLU A 45 -42.89 41.11 55.77
N ILE A 46 -43.14 40.01 56.49
CA ILE A 46 -42.35 38.78 56.37
C ILE A 46 -42.53 38.17 54.98
N ALA A 47 -43.76 38.12 54.46
CA ALA A 47 -44.04 37.59 53.13
C ALA A 47 -43.35 38.40 52.02
N GLU A 48 -43.27 39.72 52.17
CA GLU A 48 -42.61 40.60 51.20
C GLU A 48 -41.08 40.40 51.20
N GLU A 49 -40.47 40.21 52.37
CA GLU A 49 -39.04 39.89 52.50
C GLU A 49 -38.68 38.52 51.90
N LEU A 50 -39.54 37.52 52.08
CA LEU A 50 -39.29 36.16 51.57
C LEU A 50 -39.39 36.05 50.04
N GLY A 51 -40.02 37.03 49.39
CA GLY A 51 -40.15 37.10 47.93
C GLY A 51 -41.25 36.19 47.37
N GLU A 52 -41.20 35.90 46.07
CA GLU A 52 -42.29 35.16 45.42
C GLU A 52 -42.13 33.63 45.53
N PRO A 53 -43.15 32.90 46.02
CA PRO A 53 -43.11 31.44 46.16
C PRO A 53 -42.78 30.68 44.86
N ARG A 54 -43.22 31.21 43.71
CA ARG A 54 -42.97 30.63 42.39
C ARG A 54 -41.48 30.66 42.01
N LYS A 55 -40.77 31.73 42.35
CA LYS A 55 -39.32 31.86 42.06
C LYS A 55 -38.52 30.86 42.88
N ILE A 56 -38.89 30.66 44.15
CA ILE A 56 -38.26 29.66 45.03
C ILE A 56 -38.41 28.26 44.43
N ALA A 57 -39.62 27.89 44.00
CA ALA A 57 -39.83 26.58 43.37
C ALA A 57 -39.06 26.41 42.05
N MET A 58 -38.97 27.47 41.23
CA MET A 58 -38.21 27.44 39.97
C MET A 58 -36.71 27.22 40.19
N THR A 59 -36.11 27.94 41.16
CA THR A 59 -34.69 27.77 41.50
C THR A 59 -34.40 26.38 42.04
N LEU A 60 -35.28 25.85 42.90
CA LEU A 60 -35.12 24.52 43.46
C LEU A 60 -35.22 23.43 42.39
N ARG A 61 -36.13 23.60 41.43
CA ARG A 61 -36.27 22.68 40.28
C ARG A 61 -35.03 22.69 39.40
N ALA A 62 -34.44 23.86 39.14
CA ALA A 62 -33.21 23.96 38.37
C ALA A 62 -32.03 23.23 39.06
N ASN A 63 -31.91 23.35 40.39
CA ASN A 63 -30.87 22.67 41.16
C ASN A 63 -31.04 21.14 41.17
N VAL A 64 -32.26 20.65 41.40
CA VAL A 64 -32.53 19.19 41.39
C VAL A 64 -32.25 18.57 40.02
N HIS A 65 -32.56 19.28 38.93
CA HIS A 65 -32.20 18.81 37.59
C HIS A 65 -30.68 18.79 37.37
N MET A 66 -29.94 19.78 37.88
CA MET A 66 -28.48 19.81 37.74
C MET A 66 -27.78 18.68 38.52
N ASP A 67 -28.27 18.35 39.72
CA ASP A 67 -27.71 17.27 40.53
C ASP A 67 -27.94 15.88 39.91
N ALA A 68 -29.09 15.69 39.24
CA ALA A 68 -29.35 14.45 38.49
C ALA A 68 -28.38 14.26 37.31
N TYR A 69 -27.89 15.34 36.70
CA TYR A 69 -26.87 15.27 35.65
C TYR A 69 -25.47 15.02 36.22
N GLN A 70 -25.12 15.60 37.37
CA GLN A 70 -23.78 15.44 37.96
C GLN A 70 -23.52 14.03 38.50
N GLN A 71 -24.54 13.35 39.04
CA GLN A 71 -24.38 11.97 39.53
C GLN A 71 -24.11 10.93 38.42
N THR A 72 -24.30 11.28 37.15
CA THR A 72 -24.02 10.37 36.02
C THR A 72 -22.57 10.39 35.54
N LYS A 73 -21.71 11.28 36.05
CA LYS A 73 -20.27 11.27 35.77
C LYS A 73 -19.51 10.42 36.81
N SER A 74 -19.84 9.14 36.91
CA SER A 74 -19.00 8.19 37.65
C SER A 74 -17.79 7.78 36.79
N PRO A 75 -16.53 7.99 37.22
CA PRO A 75 -15.34 7.56 36.48
C PRO A 75 -15.30 6.04 36.23
N MET A 76 -16.05 5.27 37.02
CA MET A 76 -16.28 3.83 36.80
C MET A 76 -16.98 3.55 35.46
N ASN A 77 -17.88 4.44 35.00
CA ASN A 77 -18.56 4.28 33.72
C ASN A 77 -17.60 4.49 32.54
N TRP A 78 -16.60 5.36 32.68
CA TRP A 78 -15.56 5.56 31.67
C TRP A 78 -14.62 4.37 31.56
N ALA A 79 -14.17 3.81 32.69
CA ALA A 79 -13.34 2.61 32.68
C ALA A 79 -14.09 1.42 32.06
N ARG A 80 -15.37 1.24 32.39
CA ARG A 80 -16.22 0.21 31.78
C ARG A 80 -16.39 0.41 30.26
N MET A 81 -16.62 1.66 29.82
CA MET A 81 -16.71 2.01 28.41
C MET A 81 -15.39 1.73 27.67
N ALA A 82 -14.24 2.07 28.28
CA ALA A 82 -12.92 1.79 27.71
C ALA A 82 -12.66 0.28 27.57
N VAL A 83 -12.99 -0.53 28.58
CA VAL A 83 -12.88 -1.99 28.51
C VAL A 83 -13.78 -2.56 27.42
N SER A 84 -15.03 -2.10 27.30
CA SER A 84 -15.93 -2.51 26.22
C SER A 84 -15.40 -2.10 24.84
N PHE A 85 -14.80 -0.92 24.71
CA PHE A 85 -14.21 -0.46 23.46
C PHE A 85 -13.00 -1.31 23.05
N ILE A 86 -12.11 -1.61 24.00
CA ILE A 86 -10.96 -2.50 23.78
C ILE A 86 -11.44 -3.90 23.40
N GLY A 87 -12.45 -4.43 24.11
CA GLY A 87 -13.04 -5.73 23.79
C GLY A 87 -13.64 -5.78 22.38
N LEU A 88 -14.36 -4.74 21.97
CA LEU A 88 -14.90 -4.60 20.62
C LEU A 88 -13.79 -4.49 19.57
N ALA A 89 -12.72 -3.74 19.87
CA ALA A 89 -11.58 -3.59 18.97
C ALA A 89 -10.84 -4.91 18.75
N VAL A 90 -10.57 -5.67 19.82
CA VAL A 90 -9.94 -7.00 19.76
C VAL A 90 -10.84 -7.99 19.00
N PHE A 91 -12.14 -7.97 19.28
CA PHE A 91 -13.11 -8.80 18.55
C PHE A 91 -13.14 -8.47 17.06
N ASN A 92 -13.12 -7.18 16.71
CA ASN A 92 -13.06 -6.73 15.32
C ASN A 92 -11.76 -7.15 14.64
N LEU A 93 -10.62 -7.06 15.35
CA LEU A 93 -9.32 -7.50 14.84
C LEU A 93 -9.33 -8.98 14.45
N PHE A 94 -10.01 -9.84 15.22
CA PHE A 94 -10.14 -11.26 14.90
C PHE A 94 -10.87 -11.51 13.57
N MET A 95 -11.76 -10.60 13.17
CA MET A 95 -12.46 -10.66 11.89
C MET A 95 -11.61 -10.07 10.75
N VAL A 96 -10.86 -9.00 11.03
CA VAL A 96 -10.04 -8.29 10.04
C VAL A 96 -8.75 -9.04 9.68
N VAL A 97 -8.09 -9.70 10.63
CA VAL A 97 -6.81 -10.39 10.40
C VAL A 97 -6.89 -11.44 9.29
N PRO A 98 -7.85 -12.40 9.30
CA PRO A 98 -7.99 -13.37 8.21
C PRO A 98 -8.27 -12.70 6.86
N ALA A 99 -9.05 -11.61 6.84
CA ALA A 99 -9.34 -10.87 5.62
C ALA A 99 -8.08 -10.20 5.05
N MET A 100 -7.22 -9.62 5.90
CA MET A 100 -5.94 -9.05 5.48
C MET A 100 -4.97 -10.12 4.96
N VAL A 101 -4.88 -11.27 5.66
CA VAL A 101 -4.05 -12.40 5.20
C VAL A 101 -4.51 -12.87 3.82
N PHE A 102 -5.82 -13.07 3.63
CA PHE A 102 -6.37 -13.45 2.33
C PHE A 102 -6.09 -12.40 1.24
N ALA A 103 -6.26 -11.12 1.54
CA ALA A 103 -5.97 -10.04 0.59
C ALA A 103 -4.48 -9.98 0.21
N SER A 104 -3.58 -10.21 1.17
CA SER A 104 -2.14 -10.28 0.93
C SER A 104 -1.76 -11.47 0.04
N LEU A 105 -2.35 -12.63 0.28
CA LEU A 105 -2.15 -13.83 -0.54
C LEU A 105 -2.64 -13.60 -1.98
N LEU A 106 -3.83 -13.03 -2.13
CA LEU A 106 -4.40 -12.70 -3.44
C LEU A 106 -3.52 -11.70 -4.21
N THR A 107 -2.97 -10.70 -3.52
CA THR A 107 -2.02 -9.74 -4.08
C THR A 107 -0.72 -10.43 -4.53
N ALA A 108 -0.19 -11.35 -3.73
CA ALA A 108 1.00 -12.13 -4.08
C ALA A 108 0.76 -12.99 -5.33
N VAL A 109 -0.40 -13.62 -5.46
CA VAL A 109 -0.77 -14.39 -6.67
C VAL A 109 -0.84 -13.49 -7.90
N TYR A 110 -1.41 -12.28 -7.79
CA TYR A 110 -1.38 -11.30 -8.88
C TYR A 110 0.03 -10.89 -9.26
N ALA A 111 0.90 -10.62 -8.28
CA ALA A 111 2.29 -10.26 -8.52
C ALA A 111 3.04 -11.40 -9.25
N CYS A 112 2.85 -12.65 -8.82
CA CYS A 112 3.41 -13.83 -9.50
C CYS A 112 2.87 -13.97 -10.94
N ALA A 113 1.56 -13.83 -11.14
CA ALA A 113 0.94 -13.89 -12.46
C ALA A 113 1.52 -12.82 -13.41
N PHE A 114 1.70 -11.61 -12.90
CA PHE A 114 2.30 -10.50 -13.65
C PHE A 114 3.77 -10.75 -13.96
N ALA A 115 4.55 -11.27 -13.00
CA ALA A 115 5.95 -11.63 -13.21
C ALA A 115 6.11 -12.73 -14.27
N PHE A 116 5.27 -13.78 -14.22
CA PHE A 116 5.25 -14.83 -15.25
C PHE A 116 4.84 -14.29 -16.62
N TYR A 117 3.86 -13.38 -16.66
CA TYR A 117 3.46 -12.72 -17.89
C TYR A 117 4.60 -11.92 -18.52
N LEU A 118 5.25 -11.04 -17.75
CA LEU A 118 6.39 -10.24 -18.23
C LEU A 118 7.57 -11.11 -18.65
N SER A 119 7.90 -12.13 -17.84
CA SER A 119 8.99 -13.07 -18.14
C SER A 119 8.69 -13.86 -19.41
N GLY A 120 7.47 -14.38 -19.55
CA GLY A 120 7.03 -15.08 -20.75
C GLY A 120 7.09 -14.19 -21.99
N VAL A 121 6.64 -12.94 -21.91
CA VAL A 121 6.73 -11.97 -23.01
C VAL A 121 8.18 -11.69 -23.38
N ALA A 122 9.06 -11.48 -22.40
CA ALA A 122 10.48 -11.22 -22.64
C ALA A 122 11.19 -12.43 -23.30
N ILE A 123 10.94 -13.64 -22.80
CA ILE A 123 11.51 -14.89 -23.36
C ILE A 123 11.00 -15.11 -24.79
N THR A 124 9.70 -14.89 -25.02
CA THR A 124 9.10 -15.04 -26.36
C THR A 124 9.67 -14.00 -27.33
N ALA A 125 9.79 -12.74 -26.90
CA ALA A 125 10.38 -11.68 -27.71
C ALA A 125 11.84 -11.96 -28.05
N SER A 126 12.64 -12.43 -27.10
CA SER A 126 14.04 -12.85 -27.33
C SER A 126 14.12 -14.03 -28.31
N GLY A 127 13.27 -15.05 -28.14
CA GLY A 127 13.22 -16.20 -29.04
C GLY A 127 12.81 -15.85 -30.47
N LEU A 128 11.89 -14.89 -30.64
CA LEU A 128 11.42 -14.42 -31.95
C LEU A 128 12.34 -13.39 -32.61
N ALA A 129 12.98 -12.51 -31.82
CA ALA A 129 13.85 -11.45 -32.34
C ALA A 129 15.16 -11.98 -32.92
N GLY A 130 15.61 -13.16 -32.50
CA GLY A 130 16.78 -13.83 -33.06
C GLY A 130 18.13 -13.13 -32.84
N THR A 131 18.13 -11.96 -32.18
CA THR A 131 19.32 -11.16 -31.88
C THR A 131 19.96 -11.64 -30.57
N ASN A 132 20.79 -12.68 -30.67
CA ASN A 132 21.81 -12.97 -29.65
C ASN A 132 23.08 -12.12 -29.87
N GLU A 133 23.02 -11.06 -30.69
CA GLU A 133 24.13 -10.11 -30.79
C GLU A 133 24.07 -9.15 -29.58
N LEU A 134 24.76 -9.52 -28.51
CA LEU A 134 25.14 -8.57 -27.46
C LEU A 134 26.26 -7.69 -28.05
N VAL A 135 25.91 -6.63 -28.76
CA VAL A 135 26.88 -5.62 -29.20
C VAL A 135 27.30 -4.82 -27.96
N LEU A 136 28.34 -5.29 -27.27
CA LEU A 136 29.06 -4.46 -26.31
C LEU A 136 29.95 -3.52 -27.11
N ASP A 137 29.41 -2.36 -27.47
CA ASP A 137 30.21 -1.22 -27.94
C ASP A 137 30.85 -0.57 -26.70
N GLY A 138 31.92 -1.21 -26.21
CA GLY A 138 32.65 -0.78 -25.03
C GLY A 138 34.16 -0.86 -25.30
N PRO A 139 34.96 0.10 -24.84
CA PRO A 139 36.40 0.11 -25.05
C PRO A 139 37.07 -0.87 -24.07
N LEU A 140 36.84 -2.17 -24.23
CA LEU A 140 37.49 -3.17 -23.40
C LEU A 140 38.92 -3.37 -23.90
N ARG A 141 39.82 -2.56 -23.35
CA ARG A 141 41.27 -2.75 -23.38
C ARG A 141 41.64 -3.94 -22.48
N GLU A 142 41.58 -5.16 -22.99
CA GLU A 142 42.32 -6.25 -22.37
C GLU A 142 42.97 -7.13 -23.45
N PHE A 143 44.26 -6.88 -23.62
CA PHE A 143 45.15 -7.61 -24.52
C PHE A 143 45.39 -9.01 -23.96
N VAL A 144 44.96 -10.06 -24.67
CA VAL A 144 45.62 -11.36 -24.59
C VAL A 144 46.50 -11.48 -25.82
N HIS A 145 47.81 -11.37 -25.58
CA HIS A 145 48.86 -11.46 -26.58
C HIS A 145 49.09 -12.95 -26.90
N PHE A 146 48.70 -13.40 -28.09
CA PHE A 146 49.26 -14.60 -28.71
C PHE A 146 50.04 -14.16 -29.94
N GLY A 147 51.29 -14.64 -30.01
CA GLY A 147 52.35 -14.12 -30.88
C GLY A 147 52.06 -14.18 -32.37
N ASP A 148 52.85 -13.36 -33.06
CA ASP A 148 53.08 -13.24 -34.51
C ASP A 148 52.36 -14.25 -35.40
N ASP A 149 51.43 -13.74 -36.22
CA ASP A 149 51.48 -14.04 -37.65
C ASP A 149 50.74 -12.94 -38.45
N GLU A 150 51.50 -12.26 -39.30
CA GLU A 150 50.98 -11.37 -40.33
C GLU A 150 50.22 -12.17 -41.39
N ARG A 151 48.90 -12.35 -41.23
CA ARG A 151 47.94 -12.55 -42.34
C ARG A 151 46.53 -12.55 -41.77
N GLY A 152 45.65 -11.72 -42.35
CA GLY A 152 44.26 -11.55 -41.94
C GLY A 152 43.44 -12.83 -42.10
N THR A 153 43.52 -13.71 -41.11
CA THR A 153 42.69 -14.90 -41.02
C THR A 153 41.63 -14.67 -39.95
N GLN A 154 40.36 -14.75 -40.34
CA GLN A 154 39.26 -14.68 -39.40
C GLN A 154 39.17 -16.03 -38.69
N THR A 155 39.66 -16.08 -37.44
CA THR A 155 39.63 -17.28 -36.63
C THR A 155 38.24 -17.44 -36.01
N ARG A 156 37.45 -18.38 -36.51
CA ARG A 156 36.14 -18.75 -35.95
C ARG A 156 36.36 -19.88 -34.94
N VAL A 157 36.14 -19.59 -33.65
CA VAL A 157 36.25 -20.58 -32.57
C VAL A 157 34.84 -21.03 -32.19
N SER A 158 34.52 -22.32 -32.37
CA SER A 158 33.30 -22.93 -31.85
C SER A 158 33.64 -23.81 -30.64
N ILE A 159 32.78 -23.79 -29.62
CA ILE A 159 32.94 -24.61 -28.42
C ILE A 159 31.73 -25.54 -28.35
N GLY A 160 31.95 -26.81 -28.66
CA GLY A 160 30.94 -27.87 -28.61
C GLY A 160 31.12 -28.79 -27.40
N GLN A 161 30.20 -29.73 -27.21
CA GLN A 161 30.29 -30.73 -26.13
C GLN A 161 31.45 -31.74 -26.31
N THR A 162 32.06 -31.77 -27.50
CA THR A 162 33.19 -32.63 -27.88
C THR A 162 34.55 -31.93 -27.87
N GLY A 163 34.61 -30.63 -27.57
CA GLY A 163 35.86 -29.86 -27.51
C GLY A 163 35.78 -28.50 -28.20
N ILE A 164 36.92 -27.80 -28.21
CA ILE A 164 37.09 -26.50 -28.87
C ILE A 164 37.58 -26.75 -30.30
N GLU A 165 36.82 -26.34 -31.30
CA GLU A 165 37.18 -26.44 -32.71
C GLU A 165 37.47 -25.05 -33.28
N VAL A 166 38.68 -24.88 -33.82
CA VAL A 166 39.16 -23.61 -34.37
C VAL A 166 39.18 -23.72 -35.90
N PHE A 167 38.31 -22.96 -36.56
CA PHE A 167 38.23 -22.88 -38.01
C PHE A 167 38.90 -21.59 -38.48
N GLN A 168 39.86 -21.71 -39.38
CA GLN A 168 40.58 -20.58 -39.96
C GLN A 168 40.19 -20.48 -41.44
N ASP A 169 39.19 -19.66 -41.75
CA ASP A 169 38.78 -19.45 -43.15
C ASP A 169 39.76 -18.48 -43.83
N ARG A 170 40.41 -18.97 -44.88
CA ARG A 170 41.38 -18.22 -45.67
C ARG A 170 40.65 -17.66 -46.88
N ASP A 171 40.28 -16.38 -46.82
CA ASP A 171 39.56 -15.71 -47.89
C ASP A 171 40.39 -15.74 -49.18
N ARG A 172 39.99 -16.58 -50.14
CA ARG A 172 40.61 -16.73 -51.48
C ARG A 172 39.83 -15.88 -52.47
N SER A 173 39.87 -14.56 -52.30
CA SER A 173 39.09 -13.66 -53.14
C SER A 173 39.87 -12.41 -53.55
N ARG A 174 41.01 -12.56 -54.27
CA ARG A 174 41.47 -11.61 -55.29
C ARG A 174 42.52 -12.22 -56.21
N SER A 175 42.13 -12.43 -57.46
CA SER A 175 42.94 -12.95 -58.57
C SER A 175 43.46 -11.78 -59.44
N GLY A 176 44.68 -11.89 -59.96
CA GLY A 176 45.11 -11.20 -61.20
C GLY A 176 46.53 -10.61 -61.18
N HIS A 177 47.43 -11.18 -62.04
CA HIS A 177 48.50 -10.54 -62.87
C HIS A 177 49.29 -9.33 -62.30
N ASP A 178 50.62 -9.20 -62.35
CA ASP A 178 51.66 -9.64 -63.29
C ASP A 178 53.07 -9.54 -62.67
N ASP A 179 53.96 -10.38 -63.18
CA ASP A 179 55.39 -10.20 -63.47
C ASP A 179 56.48 -9.80 -62.44
N ASP A 180 57.62 -10.37 -62.82
CA ASP A 180 58.93 -10.58 -62.23
C ASP A 180 59.78 -9.30 -62.02
N ALA A 181 60.70 -9.45 -61.07
CA ALA A 181 62.02 -8.84 -60.93
C ALA A 181 62.25 -7.32 -61.03
N GLY A 182 62.90 -6.77 -59.99
CA GLY A 182 63.74 -5.56 -60.09
C GLY A 182 63.84 -4.80 -58.77
N GLY A 183 65.06 -4.70 -58.22
CA GLY A 183 65.35 -4.05 -56.94
C GLY A 183 65.56 -2.53 -57.01
N ASP A 184 66.04 -2.04 -55.87
CA ASP A 184 66.58 -0.72 -55.53
C ASP A 184 65.51 0.34 -55.17
N GLU A 185 65.30 0.60 -53.88
CA GLU A 185 66.04 1.49 -52.94
C GLU A 185 65.33 2.86 -52.83
N ASP A 186 65.25 3.35 -51.58
CA ASP A 186 64.81 4.68 -51.13
C ASP A 186 63.31 5.02 -51.08
N ASP A 187 62.67 4.78 -49.91
CA ASP A 187 61.82 5.76 -49.18
C ASP A 187 61.19 5.15 -47.90
N GLU A 188 61.97 5.07 -46.81
CA GLU A 188 61.57 4.37 -45.57
C GLU A 188 60.92 5.24 -44.48
N ARG A 189 60.50 6.50 -44.72
CA ARG A 189 60.00 7.37 -43.61
C ARG A 189 58.57 7.86 -43.67
N GLU A 190 57.84 7.73 -44.78
CA GLU A 190 56.42 8.11 -44.84
C GLU A 190 55.45 6.92 -44.78
N THR A 191 55.88 5.72 -45.18
CA THR A 191 54.98 4.56 -45.25
C THR A 191 54.79 3.83 -43.92
N ALA A 192 55.59 4.12 -42.89
CA ALA A 192 55.41 3.52 -41.57
C ALA A 192 54.19 4.10 -40.86
N SER A 193 53.97 5.42 -40.92
CA SER A 193 52.86 6.06 -40.21
C SER A 193 51.51 5.71 -40.83
N GLU A 194 51.41 5.64 -42.16
CA GLU A 194 50.17 5.18 -42.82
C GLU A 194 49.87 3.71 -42.53
N ARG A 195 50.87 2.82 -42.57
CA ARG A 195 50.68 1.41 -42.21
C ARG A 195 50.29 1.23 -40.74
N ILE A 196 50.77 2.08 -39.83
CA ILE A 196 50.42 2.06 -38.41
C ILE A 196 49.00 2.61 -38.20
N ILE A 197 48.59 3.66 -38.94
CA ILE A 197 47.24 4.22 -38.88
C ILE A 197 46.22 3.23 -39.46
N GLU A 198 46.53 2.58 -40.58
CA GLU A 198 45.69 1.54 -41.20
C GLU A 198 45.61 0.28 -40.34
N LYS A 199 46.71 -0.14 -39.67
CA LYS A 199 46.69 -1.19 -38.65
C LYS A 199 45.81 -0.79 -37.46
N ALA A 200 45.88 0.45 -36.99
CA ALA A 200 45.08 0.93 -35.86
C ALA A 200 43.58 1.00 -36.20
N GLU A 201 43.21 1.40 -37.42
CA GLU A 201 41.82 1.45 -37.90
C GLU A 201 41.22 0.04 -38.07
N ARG A 202 42.03 -0.93 -38.53
CA ARG A 202 41.62 -2.35 -38.64
C ARG A 202 41.45 -3.04 -37.29
N VAL A 203 42.24 -2.67 -36.28
CA VAL A 203 42.09 -3.18 -34.92
C VAL A 203 40.91 -2.51 -34.21
N ALA A 204 40.59 -1.26 -34.55
CA ALA A 204 39.41 -0.55 -34.02
C ALA A 204 38.08 -1.10 -34.57
N ASN A 205 38.06 -1.56 -35.83
CA ASN A 205 36.87 -2.12 -36.48
C ASN A 205 36.73 -3.65 -36.35
N GLY A 206 37.61 -4.30 -35.58
CA GLY A 206 37.55 -5.72 -35.30
C GLY A 206 36.42 -6.07 -34.33
N SER A 207 35.17 -6.08 -34.79
CA SER A 207 34.04 -6.50 -33.95
C SER A 207 34.11 -8.02 -33.72
N VAL A 208 34.42 -8.44 -32.50
CA VAL A 208 34.35 -9.85 -32.10
C VAL A 208 32.88 -10.26 -32.04
N LYS A 209 32.39 -10.94 -33.08
CA LYS A 209 31.04 -11.49 -33.12
C LYS A 209 31.04 -12.89 -32.50
N ILE A 210 30.57 -13.00 -31.26
CA ILE A 210 30.31 -14.29 -30.62
C ILE A 210 28.94 -14.78 -31.09
N SER A 211 28.91 -15.48 -32.22
CA SER A 211 27.71 -16.20 -32.63
C SER A 211 27.61 -17.49 -31.83
N THR A 212 26.67 -17.56 -30.89
CA THR A 212 26.24 -18.84 -30.34
C THR A 212 25.26 -19.46 -31.35
N GLU A 213 25.71 -20.49 -32.08
CA GLU A 213 24.84 -21.32 -32.90
C GLU A 213 24.00 -22.21 -31.97
N LEU A 214 22.99 -21.61 -31.34
CA LEU A 214 21.89 -22.40 -30.79
C LEU A 214 21.06 -22.89 -31.97
N ASP A 215 21.02 -24.21 -32.12
CA ASP A 215 20.28 -24.96 -33.13
C ASP A 215 18.87 -24.40 -33.34
N SER A 216 18.38 -24.42 -34.59
CA SER A 216 17.05 -23.87 -34.93
C SER A 216 15.90 -24.50 -34.13
N GLU A 217 16.05 -25.75 -33.68
CA GLU A 217 15.10 -26.41 -32.75
C GLU A 217 15.07 -25.72 -31.36
N SER A 218 16.20 -25.18 -30.89
CA SER A 218 16.31 -24.51 -29.61
C SER A 218 15.56 -23.16 -29.59
N ARG A 219 15.51 -22.45 -30.73
CA ARG A 219 14.79 -21.17 -30.86
C ARG A 219 13.28 -21.35 -30.82
N VAL A 220 12.77 -22.36 -31.53
CA VAL A 220 11.35 -22.70 -31.54
C VAL A 220 10.91 -23.19 -30.15
N THR A 221 11.73 -24.00 -29.48
CA THR A 221 11.44 -24.46 -28.11
C THR A 221 11.51 -23.34 -27.08
N GLN A 222 12.44 -22.38 -27.20
CA GLN A 222 12.51 -21.20 -26.34
C GLN A 222 11.28 -20.29 -26.51
N ALA A 223 10.86 -20.00 -27.75
CA ALA A 223 9.67 -19.21 -28.02
C ALA A 223 8.38 -19.93 -27.55
N ALA A 224 8.29 -21.24 -27.75
CA ALA A 224 7.17 -22.04 -27.26
C ALA A 224 7.09 -22.04 -25.72
N PHE A 225 8.23 -22.13 -25.03
CA PHE A 225 8.29 -22.06 -23.58
C PHE A 225 7.87 -20.68 -23.05
N GLY A 226 8.34 -19.60 -23.69
CA GLY A 226 7.91 -18.24 -23.37
C GLY A 226 6.40 -18.08 -23.54
N MET A 227 5.84 -18.55 -24.65
CA MET A 227 4.41 -18.46 -24.95
C MET A 227 3.57 -19.28 -23.95
N ALA A 228 4.05 -20.46 -23.55
CA ALA A 228 3.43 -21.26 -22.49
C ALA A 228 3.41 -20.51 -21.14
N MET A 229 4.52 -19.83 -20.78
CA MET A 229 4.58 -18.99 -19.58
C MET A 229 3.59 -17.81 -19.63
N VAL A 230 3.44 -17.16 -20.79
CA VAL A 230 2.46 -16.08 -20.98
C VAL A 230 1.04 -16.60 -20.76
N ILE A 231 0.69 -17.73 -21.38
CA ILE A 231 -0.63 -18.36 -21.23
C ILE A 231 -0.89 -18.73 -19.76
N LEU A 232 0.12 -19.28 -19.08
CA LEU A 232 0.03 -19.59 -17.65
C LEU A 232 -0.20 -18.34 -16.80
N GLY A 233 0.53 -17.25 -17.07
CA GLY A 233 0.35 -15.97 -16.39
C GLY A 233 -1.05 -15.37 -16.61
N ILE A 234 -1.57 -15.44 -17.83
CA ILE A 234 -2.94 -15.00 -18.17
C ILE A 234 -3.97 -15.87 -17.43
N MET A 235 -3.81 -17.19 -17.44
CA MET A 235 -4.72 -18.11 -16.73
C MET A 235 -4.73 -17.86 -15.23
N LEU A 236 -3.57 -17.65 -14.61
CA LEU A 236 -3.47 -17.28 -13.18
C LEU A 236 -4.14 -15.93 -12.90
N CYS A 237 -3.98 -14.95 -13.78
CA CYS A 237 -4.64 -13.65 -13.67
C CYS A 237 -6.17 -13.77 -13.75
N LEU A 238 -6.68 -14.54 -14.73
CA LEU A 238 -8.12 -14.81 -14.87
C LEU A 238 -8.69 -15.55 -13.66
N LEU A 239 -7.98 -16.56 -13.15
CA LEU A 239 -8.36 -17.25 -11.92
C LEU A 239 -8.44 -16.28 -10.74
N SER A 240 -7.44 -15.40 -10.59
CA SER A 240 -7.42 -14.39 -9.54
C SER A 240 -8.57 -13.40 -9.66
N LEU A 241 -8.94 -12.98 -10.88
CA LEU A 241 -10.12 -12.13 -11.13
C LEU A 241 -11.43 -12.81 -10.72
N VAL A 242 -11.57 -14.10 -11.03
CA VAL A 242 -12.73 -14.89 -10.62
C VAL A 242 -12.82 -14.97 -9.10
N VAL A 243 -11.71 -15.30 -8.43
CA VAL A 243 -11.64 -15.33 -6.95
C VAL A 243 -12.01 -13.97 -6.37
N THR A 244 -11.41 -12.89 -6.89
CA THR A 244 -11.69 -11.50 -6.47
C THR A 244 -13.18 -11.16 -6.60
N LYS A 245 -13.81 -11.53 -7.73
CA LYS A 245 -15.24 -11.32 -7.97
C LYS A 245 -16.09 -12.04 -6.93
N TYR A 246 -15.77 -13.30 -6.61
CA TYR A 246 -16.49 -14.05 -5.57
C TYR A 246 -16.25 -13.47 -4.18
N THR A 247 -15.03 -13.02 -3.87
CA THR A 247 -14.73 -12.32 -2.61
C THR A 247 -15.58 -11.06 -2.46
N ILE A 248 -15.68 -10.22 -3.49
CA ILE A 248 -16.52 -9.01 -3.47
C ILE A 248 -18.00 -9.36 -3.30
N ALA A 249 -18.50 -10.38 -4.00
CA ALA A 249 -19.87 -10.85 -3.84
C ALA A 249 -20.16 -11.35 -2.41
N GLY A 250 -19.21 -12.08 -1.81
CA GLY A 250 -19.27 -12.54 -0.42
C GLY A 250 -19.29 -11.38 0.57
N ILE A 251 -18.39 -10.40 0.41
CA ILE A 251 -18.34 -9.19 1.24
C ILE A 251 -19.65 -8.41 1.13
N LYS A 252 -20.19 -8.23 -0.09
CA LYS A 252 -21.46 -7.54 -0.30
C LYS A 252 -22.62 -8.24 0.44
N ARG A 253 -22.67 -9.58 0.38
CA ARG A 253 -23.69 -10.37 1.08
C ARG A 253 -23.53 -10.29 2.60
N TYR A 254 -22.29 -10.29 3.11
CA TYR A 254 -21.99 -10.11 4.53
C TYR A 254 -22.44 -8.72 5.04
N ILE A 255 -22.11 -7.66 4.29
CA ILE A 255 -22.53 -6.29 4.62
C ILE A 255 -24.05 -6.17 4.59
N GLN A 256 -24.72 -6.74 3.59
CA GLN A 256 -26.19 -6.74 3.50
C GLN A 256 -26.83 -7.47 4.68
N MET A 257 -26.27 -8.61 5.11
CA MET A 257 -26.75 -9.33 6.29
C MET A 257 -26.60 -8.48 7.56
N ASN A 258 -25.43 -7.88 7.79
CA ASN A 258 -25.22 -6.98 8.93
C ASN A 258 -26.15 -5.76 8.89
N PHE A 259 -26.35 -5.18 7.71
CA PHE A 259 -27.26 -4.05 7.54
C PHE A 259 -28.73 -4.44 7.78
N SER A 260 -29.14 -5.66 7.39
CA SER A 260 -30.49 -6.16 7.65
C SER A 260 -30.76 -6.38 9.15
N LEU A 261 -29.74 -6.76 9.92
CA LEU A 261 -29.83 -6.89 11.38
C LEU A 261 -29.97 -5.52 12.07
N LEU A 262 -29.30 -4.49 11.53
CA LEU A 262 -29.41 -3.12 12.03
C LEU A 262 -30.74 -2.44 11.66
N ARG A 263 -31.40 -2.91 10.59
CA ARG A 263 -32.69 -2.38 10.14
C ARG A 263 -33.90 -3.08 10.78
N GLY A 264 -33.65 -4.06 11.65
CA GLY A 264 -34.67 -4.90 12.29
C GLY A 264 -34.84 -4.63 13.78
N ARG A 265 -35.30 -3.43 14.13
CA ARG A 265 -36.25 -3.10 15.21
C ARG A 265 -36.92 -1.77 14.88
#